data_AF-A0A7W5MV76-F1
#
_entry.id   AF-A0A7W5MV76-F1
#
_cell.length_a   1.000
_cell.length_b   1.000
_cell.length_c   1.000
_cell.angle_alpha   90.00
_cell.angle_beta   90.00
_cell.angle_gamma   90.00
#
_symmetry.space_group_name_H-M   'P 1'
#
loop_
_entity.id
_entity.type
_entity.pdbx_description
1 polymer ?
#
loop_
_entity_poly.entity_id
_entity_poly.type
_entity_poly.pdbx_seq_one_letter_code
_entity_poly.pdbx_strand_id
1 'polypeptide(L)' 'MAEPARARAVLSTEDFKLIREAVLHYLKAIEDKPESVKFSHLYHRLGSAMGR' A
#
# COMPACT_ATOMS: atom_id res chain seq x y z
N MET A 1 4.19 5.30 -35.01
CA MET A 1 4.17 4.57 -33.72
C MET A 1 3.74 5.56 -32.66
N ALA A 2 2.62 5.32 -31.97
CA ALA A 2 2.20 6.20 -30.87
C ALA A 2 3.08 5.87 -29.65
N GLU A 3 3.77 6.88 -29.13
CA GLU A 3 4.56 6.74 -27.91
C GLU A 3 3.62 6.40 -26.74
N PRO A 4 3.99 5.47 -25.85
CA PRO A 4 3.15 5.17 -24.70
C PRO A 4 3.00 6.42 -23.84
N ALA A 5 1.76 6.88 -23.66
CA ALA A 5 1.46 7.99 -22.76
C ALA A 5 2.03 7.67 -21.37
N ARG A 6 2.91 8.54 -20.86
CA ARG A 6 3.54 8.34 -19.55
C ARG A 6 2.45 8.07 -18.51
N ALA A 7 2.54 6.92 -17.85
CA ALA A 7 1.61 6.56 -16.80
C ALA A 7 1.73 7.59 -15.67
N ARG A 8 0.68 8.40 -15.46
CA ARG A 8 0.62 9.27 -14.29
C ARG A 8 0.35 8.44 -13.04
N ALA A 9 1.00 8.80 -11.94
CA ALA A 9 0.62 8.29 -10.63
C ALA A 9 -0.85 8.69 -10.35
N VAL A 10 -1.67 7.71 -9.98
CA VAL A 10 -3.08 7.93 -9.60
C VAL A 10 -3.19 8.41 -8.13
N LEU A 11 -2.19 8.06 -7.32
CA LEU A 11 -2.11 8.38 -5.90
C LEU A 11 -0.80 9.11 -5.60
N SER A 12 -0.85 10.05 -4.66
CA SER A 12 0.32 10.76 -4.13
C SER A 12 1.02 9.94 -3.04
N THR A 13 2.24 10.36 -2.67
CA THR A 13 2.97 9.79 -1.54
C THR A 13 2.20 9.92 -0.22
N GLU A 14 1.45 11.01 -0.03
CA GLU A 14 0.63 11.21 1.17
C GLU A 14 -0.53 10.20 1.24
N ASP A 15 -1.17 9.91 0.10
CA ASP A 15 -2.21 8.88 0.04
C ASP A 15 -1.66 7.51 0.48
N PHE A 16 -0.44 7.17 0.07
CA PHE A 16 0.20 5.92 0.49
C PHE A 16 0.47 5.88 2.00
N LYS A 17 0.76 7.02 2.65
CA LYS A 17 0.88 7.08 4.12
C LYS A 17 -0.46 6.82 4.79
N LEU A 18 -1.52 7.49 4.35
CA LEU A 18 -2.88 7.32 4.88
C LEU A 18 -3.37 5.87 4.73
N ILE A 19 -3.16 5.27 3.55
CA ILE A 19 -3.51 3.86 3.30
C ILE A 19 -2.69 2.93 4.20
N ARG A 20 -1.40 3.22 4.40
CA ARG A 20 -0.53 2.43 5.29
C ARG A 20 -1.01 2.46 6.74
N GLU A 21 -1.46 3.61 7.24
CA GLU A 21 -2.05 3.72 8.58
C GLU A 21 -3.36 2.93 8.70
N ALA A 22 -4.24 3.04 7.71
CA ALA A 22 -5.49 2.26 7.68
C ALA A 22 -5.23 0.75 7.69
N VAL A 23 -4.26 0.29 6.89
CA VAL A 23 -3.84 -1.12 6.87
C VAL A 23 -3.27 -1.55 8.23
N LEU A 24 -2.43 -0.73 8.86
CA LEU A 24 -1.87 -1.04 10.19
C LEU A 24 -2.97 -1.15 11.26
N HIS A 25 -3.95 -0.24 11.22
CA HIS A 25 -5.09 -0.29 12.13
C HIS A 25 -5.89 -1.58 11.95
N TYR A 26 -6.21 -1.93 10.70
CA TYR A 26 -6.94 -3.16 10.41
C TYR A 26 -6.14 -4.43 10.76
N LEU A 27 -4.82 -4.42 10.55
CA LEU A 27 -3.93 -5.53 10.87
C LEU A 27 -3.98 -5.89 12.35
N LYS A 28 -4.03 -4.89 13.24
CA LYS A 28 -4.28 -5.11 14.68
C LYS A 28 -5.65 -5.73 14.94
N ALA A 29 -6.68 -5.29 14.23
CA ALA A 29 -8.04 -5.83 14.39
C ALA A 29 -8.20 -7.29 13.92
N ILE A 30 -7.26 -7.81 13.13
CA ILE A 30 -7.31 -9.17 12.58
C ILE A 30 -6.07 -10.01 12.91
N GLU A 31 -5.28 -9.63 13.92
CA GLU A 31 -3.96 -10.24 14.18
C GLU A 31 -4.01 -11.77 14.32
N ASP A 32 -5.03 -12.30 14.97
CA ASP A 32 -5.24 -13.74 15.18
C ASP A 32 -5.79 -14.50 13.97
N LYS A 33 -6.16 -13.78 12.89
CA LYS A 33 -6.72 -14.40 11.69
C LYS A 33 -5.61 -14.76 10.71
N PRO A 34 -5.73 -15.87 9.97
CA PRO A 34 -4.75 -16.24 8.94
C PRO A 34 -4.65 -15.19 7.82
N GLU A 35 -5.68 -14.36 7.62
CA GLU A 35 -5.61 -13.25 6.66
C GLU A 35 -4.65 -12.13 7.05
N SER A 36 -4.23 -12.04 8.33
CA SER A 36 -3.31 -11.00 8.82
C SER A 36 -2.01 -10.98 8.02
N VAL A 37 -1.51 -12.16 7.63
CA VAL A 37 -0.30 -12.33 6.79
C VAL A 37 -0.41 -11.56 5.47
N LYS A 38 -1.59 -11.59 4.82
CA LYS A 38 -1.82 -10.87 3.56
C LYS A 38 -1.74 -9.36 3.76
N PHE A 39 -2.30 -8.86 4.86
CA PHE A 39 -2.26 -7.44 5.20
C PHE A 39 -0.87 -6.99 5.67
N SER A 40 -0.11 -7.85 6.35
CA SER A 40 1.31 -7.61 6.66
C SER A 40 2.12 -7.41 5.39
N HIS A 41 1.97 -8.31 4.41
CA HIS A 41 2.64 -8.14 3.11
C HIS A 41 2.21 -6.85 2.39
N LEU A 42 0.92 -6.52 2.41
CA LEU A 42 0.41 -5.27 1.84
C LEU A 42 1.07 -4.05 2.50
N TYR A 43 1.14 -4.01 3.83
CA TYR A 43 1.75 -2.94 4.60
C TYR A 43 3.22 -2.70 4.20
N HIS A 44 4.01 -3.77 4.05
CA HIS A 44 5.41 -3.67 3.61
C HIS A 44 5.55 -3.15 2.18
N ARG A 45 4.71 -3.61 1.24
CA ARG A 45 4.73 -3.12 -0.15
C ARG A 45 4.39 -1.63 -0.25
N LEU A 46 3.40 -1.18 0.53
CA LEU A 46 3.03 0.24 0.60
C LEU A 46 4.20 1.08 1.14
N GLY A 47 4.93 0.56 2.13
CA GLY A 47 6.17 1.18 2.61
C GLY A 47 7.27 1.26 1.55
N SER A 48 7.47 0.18 0.78
CA SER A 48 8.47 0.15 -0.30
C SER A 48 8.11 1.07 -1.46
N ALA A 49 6.82 1.26 -1.77
CA ALA A 49 6.37 2.13 -2.85
C ALA A 49 6.69 3.63 -2.60
N MET A 50 6.81 4.05 -1.34
CA MET A 50 7.16 5.42 -0.97
C MET A 50 8.67 5.71 -0.90
N GLY A 51 9.51 4.67 -0.84
CA GLY A 51 10.97 4.80 -0.65
C GLY A 51 11.79 4.74 -1.94
N ARG A 52 11.18 4.95 -3.10
CA ARG A 52 11.82 4.90 -4.43
C ARG A 52 11.77 6.26 -5.08
#